data_AF-A0A849FN59-F1
#
_entry.id   AF-A0A849FN59-F1
#
_cell.length_a   1.000
_cell.length_b   1.000
_cell.length_c   1.000
_cell.angle_alpha   90.00
_cell.angle_beta   90.00
_cell.angle_gamma   90.00
#
_symmetry.space_group_name_H-M   'P 1'
#
loop_
_entity.id
_entity.type
_entity.pdbx_description
1 polymer ?
#
loop_
_entity_poly.entity_id
_entity_poly.type
_entity_poly.pdbx_seq_one_letter_code
_entity_poly.pdbx_strand_id
1 'polypeptide(L)'
;SEYFANNSTSGKRKAYPVNLEKLNPENVYESPIVLTADGNTAYFSKSIYQKPLTGIFSKKELVHKIYQAKKENGEWKNIREIAVCPKYSSALHPTVSYDGKRLFFASDMPGSYGDFDIYVATVHNDGSLGIAKNLGEKVNTKKNDLYPNLVGAKTLLFASEGREGEGGLDVFMVDVDQKHVGYAINLGSSINSKEDDFTVRFKTDGGMGYVVSNRGKSKGDVHQVAFSIDNNVATEYLDKKEFDISEILNNELKVDYTTSLYEDE
;
A
#
# COMPACT_ATOMS: atom_id res chain seq x y z
N SER A 1 4.62 -52.88 17.01
CA SER A 1 3.69 -53.01 15.88
C SER A 1 2.56 -52.02 16.08
N GLU A 2 2.77 -50.77 15.69
CA GLU A 2 2.29 -50.16 14.43
C GLU A 2 0.77 -49.91 14.41
N TYR A 3 0.34 -48.65 14.41
CA TYR A 3 -0.24 -47.94 13.24
C TYR A 3 -0.74 -46.51 13.64
N PHE A 4 -0.77 -45.64 12.63
CA PHE A 4 -1.02 -44.19 12.53
C PHE A 4 -2.35 -43.65 13.12
N ALA A 5 -2.38 -42.36 13.51
CA ALA A 5 -3.25 -41.31 12.94
C ALA A 5 -3.32 -40.01 13.79
N ASN A 6 -3.23 -38.87 13.08
CA ASN A 6 -3.89 -37.57 13.28
C ASN A 6 -4.06 -37.00 14.70
N ASN A 7 -3.42 -35.86 14.96
CA ASN A 7 -3.97 -34.84 15.85
C ASN A 7 -4.20 -33.52 15.10
N SER A 8 -5.47 -33.24 14.88
CA SER A 8 -5.99 -31.93 14.55
C SER A 8 -5.80 -31.00 15.75
N THR A 9 -5.32 -29.78 15.54
CA THR A 9 -5.57 -28.67 16.46
C THR A 9 -6.20 -27.53 15.69
N SER A 10 -7.54 -27.52 15.75
CA SER A 10 -8.39 -26.39 15.42
C SER A 10 -8.07 -25.21 16.35
N GLY A 11 -7.05 -24.42 15.98
CA GLY A 11 -6.84 -23.10 16.55
C GLY A 11 -7.86 -22.12 15.97
N LYS A 12 -8.99 -21.92 16.65
CA LYS A 12 -9.89 -20.79 16.37
C LYS A 12 -9.11 -19.49 16.62
N ARG A 13 -8.45 -18.95 15.60
CA ARG A 13 -7.97 -17.56 15.63
C ARG A 13 -9.21 -16.67 15.69
N LYS A 14 -9.43 -16.02 16.84
CA LYS A 14 -10.38 -14.90 16.93
C LYS A 14 -9.82 -13.80 16.01
N ALA A 15 -10.53 -13.51 14.92
CA ALA A 15 -10.33 -12.27 14.19
C ALA A 15 -10.75 -11.15 15.13
N TYR A 16 -9.78 -10.53 15.80
CA TYR A 16 -10.01 -9.24 16.41
C TYR A 16 -10.05 -8.25 15.24
N PRO A 17 -11.11 -7.45 15.07
CA PRO A 17 -11.04 -6.30 14.17
C PRO A 17 -9.82 -5.49 14.60
N VAL A 18 -8.87 -5.28 13.68
CA VAL A 18 -7.75 -4.38 13.93
C VAL A 18 -8.38 -3.02 14.20
N ASN A 19 -8.24 -2.54 15.43
CA ASN A 19 -8.76 -1.24 15.79
C ASN A 19 -7.86 -0.18 15.17
N LEU A 20 -8.20 0.25 13.94
CA LEU A 20 -7.55 1.37 13.29
C LEU A 20 -7.69 2.67 14.10
N GLU A 21 -8.55 2.76 15.15
CA GLU A 21 -8.50 3.88 16.11
C GLU A 21 -7.22 3.90 16.95
N LYS A 22 -6.43 2.81 16.99
CA LYS A 22 -5.07 2.82 17.57
C LYS A 22 -4.05 3.50 16.66
N LEU A 23 -4.32 3.55 15.35
CA LEU A 23 -3.69 4.56 14.49
C LEU A 23 -4.53 5.81 14.71
N ASN A 24 -4.02 6.77 15.47
CA ASN A 24 -4.74 8.01 15.72
C ASN A 24 -5.26 8.55 14.37
N PRO A 25 -6.58 8.72 14.15
CA PRO A 25 -7.12 9.02 12.81
C PRO A 25 -6.59 10.34 12.22
N GLU A 26 -6.06 11.22 13.07
CA GLU A 26 -5.36 12.45 12.69
C GLU A 26 -3.97 12.19 12.06
N ASN A 27 -3.42 10.98 12.20
CA ASN A 27 -2.07 10.60 11.77
C ASN A 27 -2.06 9.60 10.60
N VAL A 28 -3.21 9.32 9.99
CA VAL A 28 -3.34 8.32 8.92
C VAL A 28 -3.37 9.01 7.56
N TYR A 29 -2.49 8.58 6.65
CA TYR A 29 -2.57 9.02 5.26
C TYR A 29 -3.80 8.42 4.56
N GLU A 30 -4.70 9.25 4.06
CA GLU A 30 -5.76 8.76 3.16
C GLU A 30 -5.17 8.48 1.78
N SER A 31 -5.05 7.18 1.44
CA SER A 31 -4.57 6.77 0.12
C SER A 31 -5.46 7.36 -1.00
N PRO A 32 -4.84 7.88 -2.07
CA PRO A 32 -5.56 8.59 -3.12
C PRO A 32 -6.42 7.66 -3.96
N ILE A 33 -7.36 8.24 -4.71
CA ILE A 33 -8.07 7.52 -5.78
C ILE A 33 -7.03 7.10 -6.85
N VAL A 34 -7.00 5.82 -7.18
CA VAL A 34 -6.15 5.30 -8.26
C VAL A 34 -6.98 5.13 -9.54
N LEU A 35 -6.40 5.47 -10.68
CA LEU A 35 -7.03 5.37 -11.99
C LEU A 35 -6.34 4.30 -12.85
N THR A 36 -7.10 3.63 -13.69
CA THR A 36 -6.54 2.87 -14.83
C THR A 36 -5.85 3.81 -15.81
N ALA A 37 -4.89 3.30 -16.59
CA ALA A 37 -4.11 4.12 -17.53
C ALA A 37 -4.97 4.82 -18.59
N ASP A 38 -6.12 4.24 -18.95
CA ASP A 38 -7.09 4.84 -19.87
C ASP A 38 -7.95 5.95 -19.21
N GLY A 39 -7.83 6.15 -17.90
CA GLY A 39 -8.56 7.14 -17.12
C GLY A 39 -10.05 6.84 -16.93
N ASN A 40 -10.52 5.66 -17.33
CA ASN A 40 -11.96 5.33 -17.33
C ASN A 40 -12.44 4.57 -16.11
N THR A 41 -11.54 3.98 -15.33
CA THR A 41 -11.90 3.26 -14.09
C THR A 41 -11.13 3.82 -12.91
N ALA A 42 -11.82 4.10 -11.83
CA ALA A 42 -11.25 4.54 -10.56
C ALA A 42 -11.43 3.47 -9.49
N TYR A 43 -10.43 3.29 -8.63
CA TYR A 43 -10.53 2.50 -7.41
C TYR A 43 -10.15 3.37 -6.20
N PHE A 44 -10.87 3.21 -5.09
CA PHE A 44 -10.60 3.93 -3.86
C PHE A 44 -11.20 3.19 -2.66
N SER A 45 -10.62 3.38 -1.47
CA SER A 45 -11.17 2.82 -0.24
C SER A 45 -12.12 3.79 0.45
N LYS A 46 -13.17 3.26 1.10
CA LYS A 46 -14.05 4.00 1.99
C LYS A 46 -14.24 3.24 3.29
N SER A 47 -14.31 3.99 4.38
CA SER A 47 -14.62 3.48 5.71
C SER A 47 -16.13 3.37 5.89
N ILE A 48 -16.61 2.24 6.39
CA ILE A 48 -18.03 1.99 6.69
C ILE A 48 -18.17 1.38 8.08
N TYR A 49 -19.23 1.76 8.79
CA TYR A 49 -19.58 1.13 10.06
C TYR A 49 -20.46 -0.10 9.83
N GLN A 50 -19.97 -1.29 10.16
CA GLN A 50 -20.72 -2.53 10.04
C GLN A 50 -20.82 -3.30 11.36
N LYS A 51 -21.85 -4.14 11.49
CA LYS A 51 -21.92 -5.06 12.62
C LYS A 51 -20.88 -6.18 12.44
N PRO A 52 -20.16 -6.57 13.50
CA PRO A 52 -19.22 -7.69 13.42
C PRO A 52 -19.94 -9.01 13.12
N LEU A 53 -19.18 -10.01 12.70
CA LEU A 53 -19.68 -11.37 12.42
C LEU A 53 -20.35 -12.01 13.65
N THR A 54 -19.88 -11.67 14.85
CA THR A 54 -20.35 -12.26 16.11
C THR A 54 -20.75 -11.21 17.13
N GLY A 55 -21.73 -11.55 17.97
CA GLY A 55 -22.22 -10.68 19.04
C GLY A 55 -23.37 -9.79 18.58
N ILE A 56 -24.60 -10.26 18.78
CA ILE A 56 -25.84 -9.59 18.35
C ILE A 56 -25.94 -8.17 18.93
N PHE A 57 -25.41 -7.96 20.13
CA PHE A 57 -25.39 -6.68 20.85
C PHE A 57 -24.10 -5.87 20.66
N SER A 58 -23.11 -6.37 19.91
CA SER A 58 -21.86 -5.64 19.66
C SER A 58 -22.13 -4.32 18.94
N LYS A 59 -21.35 -3.28 19.25
CA LYS A 59 -21.41 -2.02 18.50
C LYS A 59 -20.96 -2.26 17.04
N LYS A 60 -21.31 -1.33 16.15
CA LYS A 60 -20.73 -1.35 14.80
C LYS A 60 -19.24 -1.02 14.91
N GLU A 61 -18.44 -1.67 14.09
CA GLU A 61 -17.02 -1.47 13.95
C GLU A 61 -16.73 -0.81 12.62
N LEU A 62 -15.68 0.01 12.58
CA LEU A 62 -15.19 0.61 11.35
C LEU A 62 -14.47 -0.47 10.53
N VAL A 63 -14.88 -0.64 9.27
CA VAL A 63 -14.15 -1.47 8.29
C VAL A 63 -13.94 -0.68 7.02
N HIS A 64 -12.91 -1.04 6.27
CA HIS A 64 -12.60 -0.40 5.00
C HIS A 64 -13.00 -1.29 3.84
N LYS A 65 -13.58 -0.71 2.80
CA LYS A 65 -13.97 -1.42 1.57
C LYS A 65 -13.44 -0.68 0.36
N ILE A 66 -13.08 -1.43 -0.67
CA ILE A 66 -12.69 -0.85 -1.95
C ILE A 66 -13.92 -0.70 -2.84
N TYR A 67 -14.03 0.47 -3.45
CA TYR A 67 -15.06 0.83 -4.42
C TYR A 67 -14.43 1.01 -5.78
N GLN A 68 -15.22 0.74 -6.82
CA GLN A 68 -14.94 1.05 -8.21
C GLN A 68 -15.91 2.12 -8.70
N ALA A 69 -15.43 3.05 -9.52
CA ALA A 69 -16.26 3.95 -10.32
C ALA A 69 -15.83 3.90 -11.79
N LYS A 70 -16.77 4.11 -12.72
CA LYS A 70 -16.50 4.16 -14.16
C LYS A 70 -16.80 5.55 -14.70
N LYS A 71 -15.97 6.03 -15.62
CA LYS A 71 -16.16 7.30 -16.31
C LYS A 71 -16.94 7.06 -17.60
N GLU A 72 -18.10 7.70 -17.72
CA GLU A 72 -18.99 7.61 -18.87
C GLU A 72 -19.35 9.03 -19.31
N ASN A 73 -19.00 9.40 -20.55
CA ASN A 73 -19.22 10.74 -21.11
C ASN A 73 -18.68 11.88 -20.22
N GLY A 74 -17.50 11.68 -19.61
CA GLY A 74 -16.88 12.68 -18.74
C GLY A 74 -17.29 12.61 -17.27
N GLU A 75 -18.35 11.87 -16.93
CA GLU A 75 -18.92 11.79 -15.59
C GLU A 75 -18.61 10.46 -14.91
N TRP A 76 -18.34 10.50 -13.60
CA TRP A 76 -18.18 9.29 -12.80
C TRP A 76 -19.53 8.68 -12.45
N LYS A 77 -19.75 7.43 -12.85
CA LYS A 77 -20.96 6.63 -12.66
C LYS A 77 -20.61 5.26 -12.10
N ASN A 78 -21.64 4.46 -11.82
CA ASN A 78 -21.52 3.06 -11.40
C ASN A 78 -20.59 2.86 -10.19
N ILE A 79 -20.67 3.78 -9.21
CA ILE A 79 -19.92 3.71 -7.97
C ILE A 79 -20.45 2.53 -7.15
N ARG A 80 -19.64 1.49 -6.99
CA ARG A 80 -20.03 0.26 -6.29
C ARG A 80 -18.87 -0.33 -5.50
N GLU A 81 -19.19 -0.98 -4.38
CA GLU A 81 -18.23 -1.81 -3.65
C GLU A 81 -17.77 -2.98 -4.55
N ILE A 82 -16.49 -3.31 -4.49
CA ILE A 82 -15.93 -4.50 -5.11
C ILE A 82 -15.50 -5.51 -4.03
N ALA A 83 -15.95 -6.76 -4.18
CA ALA A 83 -15.70 -7.81 -3.21
C ALA A 83 -14.29 -8.42 -3.38
N VAL A 84 -13.26 -7.68 -2.95
CA VAL A 84 -11.85 -8.10 -2.96
C VAL A 84 -11.46 -8.95 -1.75
N CYS A 85 -12.20 -8.84 -0.66
CA CYS A 85 -11.96 -9.54 0.60
C CYS A 85 -13.29 -10.04 1.20
N PRO A 86 -13.25 -10.95 2.19
CA PRO A 86 -14.44 -11.38 2.90
C PRO A 86 -15.22 -10.21 3.53
N LYS A 87 -16.53 -10.40 3.70
CA LYS A 87 -17.46 -9.36 4.18
C LYS A 87 -17.01 -8.66 5.47
N TYR A 88 -16.44 -9.42 6.41
CA TYR A 88 -16.07 -8.89 7.72
C TYR A 88 -14.62 -8.40 7.83
N SER A 89 -13.87 -8.46 6.73
CA SER A 89 -12.50 -7.97 6.62
C SER A 89 -12.45 -6.57 6.02
N SER A 90 -11.40 -5.84 6.31
CA SER A 90 -11.06 -4.57 5.68
C SER A 90 -10.19 -4.78 4.44
N ALA A 91 -10.42 -3.96 3.42
CA ALA A 91 -9.52 -3.78 2.29
C ALA A 91 -9.37 -2.28 2.02
N LEU A 92 -8.12 -1.83 1.89
CA LEU A 92 -7.79 -0.42 1.73
C LEU A 92 -6.55 -0.21 0.87
N HIS A 93 -6.33 1.06 0.52
CA HIS A 93 -5.15 1.55 -0.21
C HIS A 93 -4.95 0.83 -1.56
N PRO A 94 -5.94 0.87 -2.47
CA PRO A 94 -5.82 0.19 -3.76
C PRO A 94 -4.77 0.85 -4.65
N THR A 95 -4.05 0.03 -5.42
CA THR A 95 -3.31 0.45 -6.62
C THR A 95 -3.57 -0.53 -7.75
N VAL A 96 -3.68 -0.05 -8.99
CA VAL A 96 -3.96 -0.87 -10.17
C VAL A 96 -2.76 -0.85 -11.10
N SER A 97 -2.45 -1.99 -11.71
CA SER A 97 -1.39 -2.06 -12.71
C SER A 97 -1.71 -1.23 -13.94
N TYR A 98 -0.67 -0.77 -14.63
CA TYR A 98 -0.81 0.06 -15.84
C TYR A 98 -1.70 -0.57 -16.91
N ASP A 99 -1.61 -1.89 -17.08
CA ASP A 99 -2.45 -2.65 -18.01
C ASP A 99 -3.89 -2.90 -17.51
N GLY A 100 -4.23 -2.43 -16.30
CA GLY A 100 -5.54 -2.58 -15.68
C GLY A 100 -5.88 -3.99 -15.19
N LYS A 101 -4.94 -4.95 -15.24
CA LYS A 101 -5.22 -6.39 -15.00
C LYS A 101 -4.91 -6.88 -13.60
N ARG A 102 -4.23 -6.10 -12.77
CA ARG A 102 -3.90 -6.45 -11.39
C ARG A 102 -4.30 -5.32 -10.47
N LEU A 103 -5.03 -5.66 -9.42
CA LEU A 103 -5.39 -4.73 -8.34
C LEU A 103 -4.67 -5.19 -7.08
N PHE A 104 -3.78 -4.36 -6.56
CA PHE A 104 -3.10 -4.56 -5.29
C PHE A 104 -3.79 -3.75 -4.20
N PHE A 105 -3.81 -4.26 -2.98
CA PHE A 105 -4.45 -3.61 -1.84
C PHE A 105 -3.96 -4.22 -0.52
N ALA A 106 -4.11 -3.50 0.58
CA ALA A 106 -3.87 -4.04 1.92
C ALA A 106 -5.16 -4.65 2.50
N SER A 107 -5.06 -5.74 3.26
CA SER A 107 -6.22 -6.38 3.92
C SER A 107 -5.86 -7.14 5.19
N ASP A 108 -6.78 -7.13 6.15
CA ASP A 108 -6.74 -7.91 7.41
C ASP A 108 -7.44 -9.28 7.26
N MET A 109 -7.63 -9.76 6.03
CA MET A 109 -8.45 -10.94 5.79
C MET A 109 -7.85 -12.23 6.36
N PRO A 110 -8.68 -13.23 6.73
CA PRO A 110 -8.20 -14.48 7.31
C PRO A 110 -7.12 -15.14 6.44
N GLY A 111 -5.98 -15.42 7.07
CA GLY A 111 -4.80 -15.95 6.38
C GLY A 111 -3.65 -14.94 6.24
N SER A 112 -3.87 -13.66 6.59
CA SER A 112 -2.79 -12.69 6.74
C SER A 112 -1.74 -13.09 7.79
N TYR A 113 -0.50 -12.68 7.57
CA TYR A 113 0.64 -12.84 8.45
C TYR A 113 0.58 -11.85 9.62
N GLY A 114 0.22 -10.60 9.35
CA GLY A 114 0.15 -9.50 10.31
C GLY A 114 -1.24 -8.91 10.46
N ASP A 115 -1.27 -7.65 10.88
CA ASP A 115 -2.50 -6.87 11.07
C ASP A 115 -3.12 -6.50 9.72
N PHE A 116 -2.28 -6.06 8.78
CA PHE A 116 -2.63 -5.86 7.38
C PHE A 116 -1.52 -6.39 6.49
N ASP A 117 -1.92 -7.14 5.48
CA ASP A 117 -1.02 -7.70 4.48
C ASP A 117 -1.38 -7.15 3.09
N ILE A 118 -0.40 -7.09 2.20
CA ILE A 118 -0.59 -6.76 0.80
C ILE A 118 -1.02 -7.99 0.01
N TYR A 119 -2.14 -7.82 -0.70
CA TYR A 119 -2.74 -8.80 -1.59
C TYR A 119 -2.81 -8.28 -3.02
N VAL A 120 -2.91 -9.21 -3.97
CA VAL A 120 -3.17 -8.92 -5.39
C VAL A 120 -4.33 -9.76 -5.92
N ALA A 121 -5.25 -9.12 -6.63
CA ALA A 121 -6.34 -9.75 -7.37
C ALA A 121 -6.17 -9.50 -8.87
N THR A 122 -6.57 -10.49 -9.68
CA THR A 122 -6.69 -10.29 -11.13
C THR A 122 -7.96 -9.49 -11.42
N VAL A 123 -7.88 -8.52 -12.32
CA VAL A 123 -9.02 -7.80 -12.87
C VAL A 123 -9.32 -8.39 -14.24
N HIS A 124 -10.52 -8.92 -14.41
CA HIS A 124 -10.98 -9.49 -15.68
C HIS A 124 -11.55 -8.38 -16.58
N ASN A 125 -11.67 -8.67 -17.88
CA ASN A 125 -12.13 -7.68 -18.88
C ASN A 125 -13.55 -7.17 -18.61
N ASP A 126 -14.40 -7.97 -17.96
CA ASP A 126 -15.76 -7.58 -17.55
C ASP A 126 -15.78 -6.74 -16.25
N GLY A 127 -14.61 -6.51 -15.65
CA GLY A 127 -14.43 -5.80 -14.38
C GLY A 127 -14.72 -6.67 -13.15
N SER A 128 -14.94 -7.98 -13.33
CA SER A 128 -14.94 -8.93 -12.21
C SER A 128 -13.52 -9.16 -11.69
N LEU A 129 -13.41 -9.66 -10.47
CA LEU A 129 -12.14 -9.86 -9.78
C LEU A 129 -11.91 -11.34 -9.53
N GLY A 130 -10.70 -11.78 -9.79
CA GLY A 130 -10.22 -13.10 -9.37
C GLY A 130 -10.00 -13.15 -7.85
N ILE A 131 -9.78 -14.37 -7.35
CA ILE A 131 -9.46 -14.58 -5.93
C ILE A 131 -8.15 -13.86 -5.60
N ALA A 132 -8.20 -13.01 -4.58
CA ALA A 132 -7.04 -12.29 -4.08
C ALA A 132 -6.00 -13.24 -3.48
N LYS A 133 -4.72 -12.99 -3.78
CA LYS A 133 -3.58 -13.79 -3.33
C LYS A 133 -2.67 -12.93 -2.47
N ASN A 134 -2.24 -13.47 -1.33
CA ASN A 134 -1.26 -12.84 -0.45
C ASN A 134 0.11 -12.80 -1.16
N LEU A 135 0.84 -11.68 -1.09
CA LEU A 135 2.17 -11.57 -1.72
C LEU A 135 3.27 -12.35 -1.00
N GLY A 136 2.97 -12.98 0.14
CA GLY A 136 3.87 -13.84 0.89
C GLY A 136 4.88 -13.07 1.75
N GLU A 137 5.68 -13.81 2.51
CA GLU A 137 6.62 -13.28 3.53
C GLU A 137 7.74 -12.39 2.96
N LYS A 138 7.95 -12.45 1.64
CA LYS A 138 8.92 -11.55 0.98
C LYS A 138 8.45 -10.10 0.97
N VAL A 139 7.14 -9.88 1.10
CA VAL A 139 6.48 -8.56 1.15
C VAL A 139 5.86 -8.35 2.52
N ASN A 140 5.05 -9.30 2.97
CA ASN A 140 4.25 -9.17 4.20
C ASN A 140 5.01 -9.64 5.44
N THR A 141 4.64 -9.08 6.59
CA THR A 141 5.27 -9.29 7.89
C THR A 141 4.22 -9.65 8.94
N LYS A 142 4.62 -9.71 10.21
CA LYS A 142 3.70 -9.92 11.34
C LYS A 142 3.04 -8.62 11.83
N LYS A 143 3.28 -7.48 11.19
CA LYS A 143 2.72 -6.17 11.56
C LYS A 143 1.90 -5.58 10.41
N ASN A 144 1.80 -4.25 10.31
CA ASN A 144 1.13 -3.59 9.19
C ASN A 144 2.05 -3.50 7.97
N ASP A 145 1.55 -3.98 6.83
CA ASP A 145 2.08 -3.77 5.50
C ASP A 145 0.98 -3.09 4.66
N LEU A 146 1.21 -1.81 4.33
CA LEU A 146 0.19 -0.88 3.86
C LEU A 146 0.65 -0.09 2.63
N TYR A 147 -0.27 0.70 2.07
CA TYR A 147 -0.01 1.68 1.01
C TYR A 147 0.69 1.13 -0.24
N PRO A 148 0.24 -0.02 -0.81
CA PRO A 148 0.83 -0.50 -2.04
C PRO A 148 0.66 0.54 -3.15
N ASN A 149 1.74 0.82 -3.87
CA ASN A 149 1.78 1.72 -4.99
C ASN A 149 2.63 1.11 -6.12
N LEU A 150 1.99 0.71 -7.21
CA LEU A 150 2.72 0.12 -8.34
C LEU A 150 3.27 1.23 -9.24
N VAL A 151 4.58 1.22 -9.44
CA VAL A 151 5.32 2.11 -10.33
C VAL A 151 5.83 1.31 -11.53
N GLY A 152 5.56 1.83 -12.72
CA GLY A 152 5.89 1.13 -13.96
C GLY A 152 5.17 -0.23 -14.07
N ALA A 153 5.85 -1.23 -14.62
CA ALA A 153 5.25 -2.53 -14.91
C ALA A 153 5.34 -3.52 -13.73
N LYS A 154 6.38 -3.40 -12.89
CA LYS A 154 6.74 -4.46 -11.94
C LYS A 154 7.12 -3.96 -10.56
N THR A 155 7.46 -2.69 -10.37
CA THR A 155 7.98 -2.25 -9.08
C THR A 155 6.83 -1.84 -8.17
N LEU A 156 6.67 -2.53 -7.04
CA LEU A 156 5.68 -2.22 -6.02
C LEU A 156 6.38 -1.54 -4.85
N LEU A 157 6.00 -0.30 -4.60
CA LEU A 157 6.33 0.42 -3.38
C LEU A 157 5.26 0.12 -2.33
N PHE A 158 5.65 0.06 -1.07
CA PHE A 158 4.72 -0.10 0.04
C PHE A 158 5.38 0.34 1.35
N ALA A 159 4.58 0.57 2.39
CA ALA A 159 5.09 0.89 3.72
C ALA A 159 4.89 -0.28 4.69
N SER A 160 5.87 -0.51 5.57
CA SER A 160 5.87 -1.65 6.50
C SER A 160 6.42 -1.27 7.86
N GLU A 161 5.79 -1.75 8.94
CA GLU A 161 6.27 -1.62 10.33
C GLU A 161 7.08 -2.86 10.81
N GLY A 162 7.05 -3.93 10.03
CA GLY A 162 7.51 -5.26 10.46
C GLY A 162 8.92 -5.64 10.02
N ARG A 163 9.65 -4.72 9.38
CA ARG A 163 10.99 -4.93 8.80
C ARG A 163 12.01 -4.05 9.53
N GLU A 164 13.29 -4.34 9.33
CA GLU A 164 14.36 -3.44 9.73
C GLU A 164 14.27 -2.14 8.90
N GLY A 165 14.25 -1.02 9.59
CA GLY A 165 14.06 0.31 9.03
C GLY A 165 14.32 1.39 10.07
N GLU A 166 13.89 2.62 9.77
CA GLU A 166 14.28 3.80 10.51
C GLU A 166 13.29 4.16 11.63
N GLY A 167 12.03 3.69 11.54
CA GLY A 167 10.95 4.19 12.39
C GLY A 167 9.70 3.31 12.46
N GLY A 168 8.54 3.97 12.32
CA GLY A 168 7.22 3.34 12.39
C GLY A 168 6.94 2.58 11.11
N LEU A 169 6.13 3.16 10.23
CA LEU A 169 6.04 2.73 8.83
C LEU A 169 7.28 3.22 8.06
N ASP A 170 8.00 2.30 7.43
CA ASP A 170 9.08 2.62 6.49
C ASP A 170 8.70 2.22 5.07
N VAL A 171 9.09 2.99 4.05
CA VAL A 171 8.87 2.69 2.64
C VAL A 171 9.89 1.66 2.14
N PHE A 172 9.38 0.61 1.52
CA PHE A 172 10.11 -0.45 0.84
C PHE A 172 9.72 -0.51 -0.64
N MET A 173 10.58 -1.12 -1.45
CA MET A 173 10.28 -1.52 -2.82
C MET A 173 10.45 -3.02 -3.01
N VAL A 174 9.70 -3.59 -3.95
CA VAL A 174 9.85 -4.99 -4.38
C VAL A 174 9.48 -5.14 -5.85
N ASP A 175 10.18 -6.01 -6.56
CA ASP A 175 9.76 -6.44 -7.90
C ASP A 175 8.65 -7.47 -7.83
N VAL A 176 7.55 -7.21 -8.53
CA VAL A 176 6.38 -8.09 -8.62
C VAL A 176 5.83 -8.18 -10.04
N ASP A 177 5.84 -9.40 -10.59
CA ASP A 177 5.16 -9.73 -11.82
C ASP A 177 4.15 -10.87 -11.62
N GLN A 178 3.64 -11.44 -12.72
CA GLN A 178 2.62 -12.49 -12.65
C GLN A 178 3.12 -13.80 -12.02
N LYS A 179 4.42 -14.06 -12.05
CA LYS A 179 5.02 -15.34 -11.62
C LYS A 179 6.06 -15.16 -10.52
N HIS A 180 6.52 -13.94 -10.28
CA HIS A 180 7.61 -13.64 -9.39
C HIS A 180 7.24 -12.54 -8.39
N VAL A 181 7.65 -12.75 -7.14
CA VAL A 181 7.73 -11.73 -6.10
C VAL A 181 9.16 -11.75 -5.58
N GLY A 182 9.84 -10.61 -5.70
CA GLY A 182 11.19 -10.35 -5.20
C GLY A 182 11.22 -10.20 -3.69
N TYR A 183 12.37 -9.79 -3.14
CA TYR A 183 12.50 -9.44 -1.73
C TYR A 183 12.31 -7.94 -1.55
N ALA A 184 11.60 -7.55 -0.49
CA ALA A 184 11.47 -6.15 -0.13
C ALA A 184 12.82 -5.53 0.24
N ILE A 185 13.11 -4.36 -0.32
CA ILE A 185 14.32 -3.57 -0.11
C ILE A 185 13.91 -2.26 0.56
N ASN A 186 14.53 -1.93 1.69
CA ASN A 186 14.30 -0.67 2.40
C ASN A 186 14.87 0.49 1.56
N LEU A 187 14.13 1.60 1.45
CA LEU A 187 14.54 2.76 0.67
C LEU A 187 15.54 3.69 1.38
N GLY A 188 15.99 3.32 2.58
CA GLY A 188 17.03 3.99 3.34
C GLY A 188 16.58 5.32 3.97
N SER A 189 17.44 5.87 4.82
CA SER A 189 17.18 7.08 5.63
C SER A 189 17.05 8.39 4.84
N SER A 190 17.33 8.36 3.53
CA SER A 190 17.02 9.45 2.60
C SER A 190 15.51 9.60 2.36
N ILE A 191 14.80 8.48 2.38
CA ILE A 191 13.34 8.41 2.15
C ILE A 191 12.63 8.13 3.47
N ASN A 192 13.20 7.31 4.34
CA ASN A 192 12.62 6.88 5.61
C ASN A 192 13.16 7.70 6.79
N SER A 193 12.44 7.68 7.91
CA SER A 193 12.72 8.44 9.12
C SER A 193 12.26 7.71 10.37
N LYS A 194 12.43 8.35 11.53
CA LYS A 194 12.02 7.79 12.82
C LYS A 194 10.51 7.79 13.06
N GLU A 195 9.75 8.43 12.18
CA GLU A 195 8.28 8.52 12.26
C GLU A 195 7.65 7.57 11.22
N ASP A 196 6.41 7.82 10.77
CA ASP A 196 5.75 7.06 9.72
C ASP A 196 5.96 7.69 8.33
N ASP A 197 6.45 6.88 7.41
CA ASP A 197 6.64 7.17 6.00
C ASP A 197 5.75 6.26 5.16
N PHE A 198 4.70 6.86 4.58
CA PHE A 198 3.56 6.12 4.05
C PHE A 198 3.73 5.72 2.58
N THR A 199 4.32 6.59 1.76
CA THR A 199 4.53 6.35 0.33
C THR A 199 5.53 7.33 -0.24
N VAL A 200 6.12 7.01 -1.39
CA VAL A 200 7.05 7.88 -2.11
C VAL A 200 6.57 8.12 -3.53
N ARG A 201 6.77 9.33 -4.04
CA ARG A 201 6.50 9.73 -5.43
C ARG A 201 7.76 10.33 -6.03
N PHE A 202 8.25 9.70 -7.08
CA PHE A 202 9.38 10.20 -7.85
C PHE A 202 8.90 11.21 -8.90
N LYS A 203 9.59 12.34 -9.03
CA LYS A 203 9.45 13.22 -10.21
C LYS A 203 10.37 12.71 -11.31
N THR A 204 9.86 12.73 -12.53
CA THR A 204 10.61 12.32 -13.72
C THR A 204 11.58 13.40 -14.20
N ASP A 205 11.43 14.64 -13.73
CA ASP A 205 12.22 15.81 -14.09
C ASP A 205 13.06 16.33 -12.91
N GLY A 206 14.38 16.44 -13.12
CA GLY A 206 15.28 17.14 -12.21
C GLY A 206 15.70 16.38 -10.94
N GLY A 207 15.56 15.05 -10.91
CA GLY A 207 16.09 14.23 -9.81
C GLY A 207 15.44 14.56 -8.46
N MET A 208 14.14 14.83 -8.42
CA MET A 208 13.43 15.12 -7.17
C MET A 208 12.36 14.08 -6.89
N GLY A 209 11.95 13.98 -5.63
CA GLY A 209 10.80 13.18 -5.22
C GLY A 209 10.17 13.73 -3.95
N TYR A 210 9.03 13.16 -3.58
CA TYR A 210 8.35 13.47 -2.32
C TYR A 210 8.05 12.18 -1.58
N VAL A 211 8.36 12.15 -0.28
CA VAL A 211 7.83 11.15 0.64
C VAL A 211 6.63 11.76 1.36
N VAL A 212 5.54 11.00 1.48
CA VAL A 212 4.41 11.35 2.34
C VAL A 212 4.73 10.81 3.73
N SER A 213 4.80 11.69 4.71
CA SER A 213 5.35 11.38 6.03
C SER A 213 4.63 12.19 7.11
N ASN A 214 4.63 11.70 8.35
CA ASN A 214 4.29 12.50 9.53
C ASN A 214 5.54 13.01 10.27
N ARG A 215 6.73 12.96 9.65
CA ARG A 215 7.98 13.52 10.20
C ARG A 215 7.89 15.03 10.35
N GLY A 216 8.14 15.60 11.52
CA GLY A 216 8.12 17.05 11.65
C GLY A 216 7.93 17.54 13.07
N LYS A 217 7.74 18.85 13.23
CA LYS A 217 7.60 19.47 14.54
C LYS A 217 6.20 19.29 15.14
N SER A 218 5.17 19.23 14.31
CA SER A 218 3.80 18.92 14.75
C SER A 218 3.59 17.41 14.70
N LYS A 219 3.39 16.83 15.89
CA LYS A 219 3.19 15.39 16.02
C LYS A 219 1.87 15.00 15.36
N GLY A 220 1.95 14.18 14.32
CA GLY A 220 0.79 13.59 13.65
C GLY A 220 0.42 14.19 12.30
N ASP A 221 0.93 15.38 11.96
CA ASP A 221 0.58 16.02 10.69
C ASP A 221 1.21 15.28 9.50
N VAL A 222 0.38 14.68 8.66
CA VAL A 222 0.82 14.05 7.41
C VAL A 222 1.05 15.12 6.34
N HIS A 223 2.26 15.15 5.77
CA HIS A 223 2.64 16.10 4.72
C HIS A 223 3.65 15.50 3.74
N GLN A 224 3.96 16.25 2.68
CA GLN A 224 4.95 15.86 1.68
C GLN A 224 6.30 16.48 2.00
N VAL A 225 7.34 15.66 2.06
CA VAL A 225 8.73 16.08 2.26
C VAL A 225 9.50 15.84 0.96
N ALA A 226 10.07 16.90 0.40
CA ALA A 226 10.88 16.81 -0.80
C ALA A 226 12.26 16.20 -0.50
N PHE A 227 12.76 15.38 -1.41
CA PHE A 227 14.13 14.89 -1.43
C PHE A 227 14.71 14.99 -2.85
N SER A 228 16.02 15.14 -2.94
CA SER A 228 16.77 15.07 -4.20
C SER A 228 17.44 13.71 -4.36
N ILE A 229 17.55 13.29 -5.61
CA ILE A 229 18.26 12.13 -6.12
C ILE A 229 19.46 12.69 -6.89
N ASP A 230 20.67 12.18 -6.64
CA ASP A 230 21.88 12.73 -7.24
C ASP A 230 21.81 12.68 -8.80
N ASN A 231 22.05 13.84 -9.43
CA ASN A 231 21.89 14.06 -10.87
C ASN A 231 22.83 13.20 -11.73
N ASN A 232 23.97 12.78 -11.20
CA ASN A 232 24.89 11.90 -11.93
C ASN A 232 24.30 10.50 -12.15
N VAL A 233 23.48 10.03 -11.21
CA VAL A 233 22.78 8.74 -11.28
C VAL A 233 21.55 8.88 -12.20
N ALA A 234 20.75 9.94 -12.01
CA ALA A 234 19.54 10.16 -12.81
C ALA A 234 19.82 10.26 -14.32
N THR A 235 20.91 10.91 -14.74
CA THR A 235 21.20 11.15 -16.16
C THR A 235 21.57 9.85 -16.92
N GLU A 236 22.21 8.88 -16.27
CA GLU A 236 22.61 7.61 -16.89
C GLU A 236 21.42 6.63 -17.05
N TYR A 237 20.40 6.75 -16.20
CA TYR A 237 19.22 5.88 -16.18
C TYR A 237 17.99 6.46 -16.89
N LEU A 238 17.86 7.79 -16.99
CA LEU A 238 16.77 8.45 -17.73
C LEU A 238 16.83 8.23 -19.25
N ASP A 239 18.02 7.92 -19.81
CA ASP A 239 18.19 7.61 -21.23
C ASP A 239 17.74 6.19 -21.61
N LYS A 240 17.60 5.29 -20.63
CA LYS A 240 16.97 3.98 -20.82
C LYS A 240 15.46 4.16 -20.58
N LYS A 241 14.63 3.91 -21.60
CA LYS A 241 13.16 3.96 -21.55
C LYS A 241 12.48 3.00 -20.54
N GLU A 242 13.23 2.39 -19.64
CA GLU A 242 12.76 1.57 -18.54
C GLU A 242 13.26 2.19 -17.23
N PHE A 243 12.35 2.82 -16.49
CA PHE A 243 12.62 3.32 -15.14
C PHE A 243 12.86 2.12 -14.20
N ASP A 244 14.11 1.69 -14.08
CA ASP A 244 14.53 0.77 -13.01
C ASP A 244 14.97 1.58 -11.79
N ILE A 245 14.00 1.87 -10.93
CA ILE A 245 14.25 2.65 -9.70
C ILE A 245 15.21 1.94 -8.75
N SER A 246 15.39 0.62 -8.89
CA SER A 246 16.28 -0.15 -8.02
C SER A 246 17.75 0.17 -8.25
N GLU A 247 18.13 0.45 -9.50
CA GLU A 247 19.50 0.82 -9.88
C GLU A 247 19.85 2.23 -9.38
N ILE A 248 18.86 3.13 -9.33
CA ILE A 248 19.00 4.50 -8.83
C ILE A 248 19.23 4.53 -7.31
N LEU A 249 18.51 3.69 -6.56
CA LEU A 249 18.52 3.69 -5.10
C LEU A 249 19.75 2.98 -4.50
N ASN A 250 20.39 2.07 -5.25
CA ASN A 250 21.58 1.35 -4.79
C ASN A 250 22.87 2.20 -4.79
N ASN A 251 22.84 3.41 -5.34
CA ASN A 251 23.98 4.34 -5.34
C ASN A 251 23.72 5.43 -4.30
N GLU A 252 24.65 5.63 -3.36
CA GLU A 252 24.45 6.45 -2.15
C GLU A 252 23.90 7.86 -2.47
N LEU A 253 22.64 8.10 -2.11
CA LEU A 253 21.95 9.38 -2.35
C LEU A 253 22.41 10.46 -1.37
N LYS A 254 22.73 11.66 -1.88
CA LYS A 254 22.87 12.88 -1.07
C LYS A 254 21.57 13.70 -1.11
N VAL A 255 21.04 14.03 0.07
CA VAL A 255 19.72 14.68 0.22
C VAL A 255 19.84 16.02 0.93
N ASP A 256 19.24 17.05 0.34
CA ASP A 256 18.88 18.30 1.00
C ASP A 256 17.35 18.38 1.16
N TYR A 257 16.87 18.46 2.40
CA TYR A 257 15.45 18.54 2.70
C TYR A 257 14.97 20.01 2.66
N THR A 258 13.93 20.31 1.89
CA THR A 258 13.26 21.62 1.94
C THR A 258 11.81 21.44 2.39
N THR A 259 11.45 22.00 3.54
CA THR A 259 10.05 22.12 3.97
C THR A 259 9.50 23.46 3.45
N SER A 260 8.63 23.44 2.44
CA SER A 260 7.91 24.65 2.01
C SER A 260 6.72 24.86 2.95
N LEU A 261 6.92 25.65 4.01
CA LEU A 261 5.83 26.27 4.77
C LEU A 261 5.43 27.55 4.03
N TYR A 262 4.23 27.57 3.45
CA TYR A 262 3.59 28.82 3.06
C TYR A 262 2.92 29.40 4.31
N GLU A 263 3.53 30.45 4.87
CA GLU A 263 2.86 31.35 5.81
C GLU A 263 2.28 32.49 4.96
N ASP A 264 0.95 32.61 4.92
CA ASP A 264 0.27 33.80 4.39
C ASP A 264 0.23 34.86 5.50
N GLU A 265 0.72 36.07 5.20
CA GLU A 265 0.67 37.29 6.02
C GLU A 265 -0.74 37.85 6.20
#